data_AF-A0AA46V8X9-F1
#
_entry.id   AF-A0AA46V8X9-F1
#
_cell.length_a   1.000
_cell.length_b   1.000
_cell.length_c   1.000
_cell.angle_alpha   90.00
_cell.angle_beta   90.00
_cell.angle_gamma   90.00
#
_symmetry.space_group_name_H-M   'P 1'
#
loop_
_entity.id
_entity.type
_entity.pdbx_description
1 polymer ?
#
loop_
_entity_poly.entity_id
_entity_poly.type
_entity_poly.pdbx_seq_one_letter_code
_entity_poly.pdbx_strand_id
1 'polypeptide(L)'
;MTLAMAGGLSVAAQTAASASTSSAVRAAADTCSYPYVCIFKNGTRIGQFQDVTSGYQNLPSRPSGPNLTVQNTRNDDVAYVRLSSGSAICIAPQRAYTVNSGTLTGIRIDSRSTC
;
A
#
# COMPACT_ATOMS: atom_id res chain seq x y z
N MET A 1 -55.82 16.14 -43.85
CA MET A 1 -54.93 17.24 -44.27
C MET A 1 -53.89 17.44 -43.19
N THR A 2 -52.65 17.58 -43.64
CA THR A 2 -51.35 17.47 -42.95
C THR A 2 -50.98 18.76 -42.21
N LEU A 3 -50.09 18.66 -41.20
CA LEU A 3 -48.85 19.45 -40.91
C LEU A 3 -48.56 19.33 -39.39
N ALA A 4 -47.47 18.72 -38.87
CA ALA A 4 -46.01 18.89 -39.04
C ALA A 4 -45.38 19.70 -37.89
N MET A 5 -44.11 19.37 -37.56
CA MET A 5 -43.14 19.99 -36.62
C MET A 5 -43.09 19.40 -35.20
N ALA A 6 -41.94 19.17 -34.54
CA ALA A 6 -40.52 19.29 -34.87
C ALA A 6 -39.67 18.69 -33.72
N GLY A 7 -38.41 18.34 -34.01
CA GLY A 7 -37.30 18.29 -33.04
C GLY A 7 -37.21 17.04 -32.16
N GLY A 8 -36.05 16.44 -31.88
CA GLY A 8 -34.69 16.87 -32.14
C GLY A 8 -33.71 15.72 -31.89
N LEU A 9 -32.52 15.87 -32.51
CA LEU A 9 -31.36 15.01 -32.37
C LEU A 9 -30.73 15.22 -30.98
N SER A 10 -30.25 14.14 -30.35
CA SER A 10 -29.19 14.23 -29.34
C SER A 10 -28.34 12.96 -29.36
N VAL A 11 -27.13 13.17 -29.87
CA VAL A 11 -25.96 12.30 -29.83
C VAL A 11 -25.23 12.60 -28.52
N ALA A 12 -24.86 11.60 -27.73
CA ALA A 12 -23.78 11.61 -26.73
C ALA A 12 -24.07 10.52 -25.68
N ALA A 13 -23.13 9.85 -25.06
CA ALA A 13 -21.72 9.65 -25.33
C ALA A 13 -21.35 8.44 -24.47
N GLN A 14 -20.36 7.72 -24.95
CA GLN A 14 -19.66 6.65 -24.29
C GLN A 14 -19.29 7.02 -22.84
N THR A 15 -19.80 6.29 -21.87
CA THR A 15 -19.01 5.97 -20.67
C THR A 15 -18.75 4.49 -20.68
N ALA A 16 -17.70 4.12 -21.41
CA ALA A 16 -16.91 2.96 -21.07
C ALA A 16 -16.59 3.10 -19.57
N ALA A 17 -17.22 2.29 -18.74
CA ALA A 17 -16.72 2.03 -17.41
C ALA A 17 -15.41 1.27 -17.61
N SER A 18 -14.33 2.02 -17.81
CA SER A 18 -12.97 1.56 -17.60
C SER A 18 -12.86 1.26 -16.10
N ALA A 19 -13.39 0.10 -15.70
CA ALA A 19 -12.97 -0.56 -14.47
C ALA A 19 -11.52 -0.96 -14.71
N SER A 20 -10.62 -0.01 -14.44
CA SER A 20 -9.18 -0.22 -14.46
C SER A 20 -8.88 -1.48 -13.65
N THR A 21 -8.30 -2.42 -14.37
CA THR A 21 -7.80 -3.69 -13.87
C THR A 21 -6.75 -3.47 -12.79
N SER A 22 -6.71 -4.44 -11.87
CA SER A 22 -5.54 -4.79 -11.06
C SER A 22 -5.25 -3.94 -9.82
N SER A 23 -5.71 -4.44 -8.68
CA SER A 23 -4.76 -5.09 -7.78
C SER A 23 -5.49 -6.02 -6.82
N ALA A 24 -5.20 -7.32 -6.96
CA ALA A 24 -5.49 -8.30 -5.94
C ALA A 24 -4.73 -7.91 -4.66
N VAL A 25 -5.43 -7.29 -3.70
CA VAL A 25 -5.01 -7.22 -2.29
C VAL A 25 -6.24 -7.49 -1.42
N ARG A 26 -6.92 -8.62 -1.63
CA ARG A 26 -7.91 -9.16 -0.68
C ARG A 26 -7.40 -10.49 -0.13
N ALA A 27 -6.53 -10.40 0.89
CA ALA A 27 -6.29 -11.45 1.90
C ALA A 27 -5.23 -11.04 2.97
N ALA A 28 -5.10 -9.75 3.31
CA ALA A 28 -4.34 -9.29 4.49
C ALA A 28 -5.08 -8.18 5.27
N ALA A 29 -6.34 -7.90 4.86
CA ALA A 29 -7.03 -6.65 5.13
C ALA A 29 -7.71 -6.53 6.51
N ASP A 30 -7.52 -7.46 7.44
CA ASP A 30 -8.29 -7.45 8.71
C ASP A 30 -7.47 -7.36 10.00
N THR A 31 -6.14 -7.17 9.95
CA THR A 31 -5.35 -7.11 11.21
C THR A 31 -4.42 -5.92 11.37
N CYS A 32 -4.16 -5.11 10.36
CA CYS A 32 -3.39 -3.88 10.56
C CYS A 32 -4.34 -2.69 10.72
N SER A 33 -4.57 -2.27 11.95
CA SER A 33 -5.36 -1.07 12.24
C SER A 33 -4.52 0.19 12.02
N TYR A 34 -5.17 1.30 11.67
CA TYR A 34 -4.56 2.62 11.76
C TYR A 34 -4.23 2.94 13.24
N PRO A 35 -3.09 3.58 13.57
CA PRO A 35 -2.03 4.15 12.71
C PRO A 35 -0.76 3.26 12.63
N TYR A 36 -0.92 1.94 12.54
CA TYR A 36 0.20 1.00 12.61
C TYR A 36 0.76 0.64 11.22
N VAL A 37 2.06 0.41 11.17
CA VAL A 37 2.76 -0.21 10.05
C VAL A 37 3.01 -1.67 10.42
N CYS A 38 2.35 -2.59 9.74
CA CYS A 38 2.46 -4.01 10.03
C CYS A 38 3.37 -4.72 9.03
N ILE A 39 4.09 -5.71 9.53
CA ILE A 39 4.90 -6.61 8.73
C ILE A 39 4.24 -7.98 8.77
N PHE A 40 4.02 -8.53 7.58
CA PHE A 40 3.44 -9.83 7.35
C PHE A 40 4.45 -10.74 6.69
N LYS A 41 4.47 -12.02 7.08
CA LYS A 41 5.24 -13.07 6.45
C LYS A 41 4.28 -14.21 6.10
N ASN A 42 4.18 -14.56 4.82
CA ASN A 42 3.22 -15.57 4.35
C ASN A 42 1.78 -15.29 4.82
N GLY A 43 1.36 -14.01 4.86
CA GLY A 43 0.04 -13.59 5.34
C GLY A 43 -0.11 -13.54 6.87
N THR A 44 0.88 -14.00 7.65
CA THR A 44 0.85 -13.89 9.12
C THR A 44 1.54 -12.62 9.58
N ARG A 45 0.88 -11.83 10.45
CA ARG A 45 1.48 -10.63 11.06
C ARG A 45 2.59 -11.05 12.02
N ILE A 46 3.82 -10.62 11.74
CA ILE A 46 5.01 -10.92 12.56
C ILE A 46 5.48 -9.71 13.38
N GLY A 47 4.96 -8.52 13.11
CA GLY A 47 5.27 -7.31 13.86
C GLY A 47 4.41 -6.13 13.44
N GLN A 48 4.34 -5.12 14.32
CA GLN A 48 3.66 -3.86 14.08
C GLN A 48 4.44 -2.72 14.75
N PHE A 49 4.45 -1.57 14.10
CA PHE A 49 5.20 -0.39 14.53
C PHE A 49 4.30 0.83 14.38
N GLN A 50 4.27 1.71 15.37
CA GLN A 50 3.51 2.96 15.31
C GLN A 50 4.38 4.21 15.53
N ASP A 51 5.54 4.02 16.15
CA ASP A 51 6.35 5.14 16.64
C ASP A 51 7.20 5.73 15.51
N VAL A 52 6.98 7.01 15.26
CA VAL A 52 7.82 7.82 14.38
C VAL A 52 9.19 7.93 15.04
N THR A 53 10.22 7.51 14.31
CA THR A 53 11.58 7.38 14.85
C THR A 53 12.56 8.02 13.89
N SER A 54 13.55 8.74 14.43
CA SER A 54 14.57 9.40 13.61
C SER A 54 15.50 8.40 12.90
N GLY A 55 15.57 7.16 13.39
CA GLY A 55 16.42 6.08 12.85
C GLY A 55 15.69 4.76 12.66
N TYR A 56 16.41 3.77 12.11
CA TYR A 56 15.89 2.42 11.94
C TYR A 56 15.83 1.68 13.28
N GLN A 57 14.65 1.21 13.64
CA GLN A 57 14.43 0.26 14.70
C GLN A 57 14.78 -1.13 14.19
N ASN A 58 15.69 -1.83 14.85
CA ASN A 58 16.07 -3.18 14.45
C ASN A 58 14.92 -4.17 14.71
N LEU A 59 14.64 -5.01 13.71
CA LEU A 59 13.68 -6.10 13.86
C LEU A 59 14.39 -7.27 14.53
N PRO A 60 14.05 -7.65 15.78
CA PRO A 60 14.72 -8.77 16.46
C PRO A 60 14.52 -10.09 15.72
N SER A 61 13.33 -10.28 15.14
CA SER A 61 12.98 -11.51 14.40
C SER A 61 13.63 -11.61 13.02
N ARG A 62 14.29 -10.54 12.54
CA ARG A 62 14.97 -10.41 11.23
C ARG A 62 14.34 -11.29 10.13
N PRO A 63 13.07 -11.06 9.80
CA PRO A 63 12.34 -11.99 8.97
C PRO A 63 12.96 -12.04 7.57
N SER A 64 13.30 -13.25 7.12
CA SER A 64 13.90 -13.53 5.83
C SER A 64 13.01 -14.45 4.99
N GLY A 65 13.08 -14.29 3.67
CA GLY A 65 12.40 -15.14 2.70
C GLY A 65 11.41 -14.39 1.80
N PRO A 66 10.77 -15.11 0.86
CA PRO A 66 9.73 -14.54 -0.01
C PRO A 66 8.44 -14.26 0.78
N ASN A 67 7.56 -13.43 0.21
CA ASN A 67 6.27 -13.04 0.79
C ASN A 67 6.34 -12.24 2.10
N LEU A 68 7.30 -11.32 2.19
CA LEU A 68 7.35 -10.33 3.26
C LEU A 68 6.57 -9.09 2.84
N THR A 69 5.37 -8.89 3.35
CA THR A 69 4.55 -7.73 3.01
C THR A 69 4.60 -6.73 4.15
N VAL A 70 4.92 -5.48 3.84
CA VAL A 70 4.90 -4.39 4.79
C VAL A 70 3.77 -3.47 4.38
N GLN A 71 2.82 -3.25 5.29
CA GLN A 71 1.64 -2.44 5.05
C GLN A 71 1.70 -1.20 5.91
N ASN A 72 1.73 -0.05 5.25
CA ASN A 72 1.62 1.24 5.89
C ASN A 72 0.16 1.69 5.85
N THR A 73 -0.51 1.70 7.01
CA THR A 73 -1.89 2.18 7.12
C THR A 73 -1.98 3.68 7.36
N ARG A 74 -0.86 4.35 7.65
CA ARG A 74 -0.83 5.78 7.97
C ARG A 74 -1.17 6.61 6.74
N ASN A 75 -1.70 7.82 6.96
CA ASN A 75 -2.23 8.69 5.90
C ASN A 75 -1.21 9.71 5.38
N ASP A 76 -0.29 10.11 6.25
CA ASP A 76 0.60 11.25 6.10
C ASP A 76 2.06 10.92 6.45
N ASP A 77 2.33 9.72 6.97
CA ASP A 77 3.66 9.26 7.33
C ASP A 77 4.10 8.10 6.42
N VAL A 78 5.37 8.10 6.03
CA VAL A 78 5.98 7.04 5.22
C VAL A 78 6.69 6.02 6.10
N ALA A 79 6.70 4.77 5.64
CA ALA A 79 7.45 3.70 6.29
C ALA A 79 8.65 3.30 5.43
N TYR A 80 9.84 3.35 6.01
CA TYR A 80 11.05 2.82 5.42
C TYR A 80 11.37 1.47 6.04
N VAL A 81 11.63 0.47 5.21
CA VAL A 81 12.15 -0.81 5.66
C VAL A 81 13.54 -1.07 5.13
N ARG A 82 14.44 -1.47 6.02
CA ARG A 82 15.84 -1.72 5.71
C ARG A 82 16.07 -3.20 5.49
N LEU A 83 16.62 -3.53 4.34
CA LEU A 83 17.06 -4.88 4.00
C LEU A 83 18.48 -5.13 4.51
N SER A 84 18.83 -6.40 4.71
CA SER A 84 20.18 -6.84 5.07
C SER A 84 21.25 -6.47 4.06
N SER A 85 20.86 -6.24 2.79
CA SER A 85 21.73 -5.71 1.74
C SER A 85 22.17 -4.27 1.98
N GLY A 86 21.56 -3.56 2.95
CA GLY A 86 21.77 -2.13 3.16
C GLY A 86 20.79 -1.25 2.40
N SER A 87 20.01 -1.80 1.46
CA SER A 87 18.96 -1.09 0.73
C SER A 87 17.79 -0.73 1.66
N ALA A 88 17.17 0.41 1.42
CA ALA A 88 15.93 0.81 2.08
C ALA A 88 14.81 0.92 1.06
N ILE A 89 13.64 0.36 1.40
CA ILE A 89 12.43 0.48 0.59
C ILE A 89 11.52 1.47 1.29
N CYS A 90 11.07 2.48 0.56
CA CYS A 90 10.08 3.42 1.04
C CYS A 90 8.67 2.97 0.66
N ILE A 91 7.75 3.08 1.61
CA ILE A 91 6.36 2.68 1.49
C ILE A 91 5.54 3.93 1.77
N ALA A 92 4.91 4.42 0.71
CA ALA A 92 4.04 5.58 0.77
C ALA A 92 2.86 5.36 1.74
N PRO A 93 2.21 6.43 2.22
CA PRO A 93 1.04 6.32 3.07
C PRO A 93 -0.08 5.53 2.38
N GLN A 94 -0.84 4.75 3.16
CA GLN A 94 -1.93 3.89 2.68
C GLN A 94 -1.52 2.90 1.56
N ARG A 95 -0.23 2.52 1.50
CA ARG A 95 0.31 1.53 0.56
C ARG A 95 0.88 0.33 1.29
N ALA A 96 0.94 -0.78 0.55
CA ALA A 96 1.66 -1.97 0.96
C ALA A 96 2.73 -2.29 -0.07
N TYR A 97 3.85 -2.84 0.40
CA TYR A 97 4.93 -3.31 -0.45
C TYR A 97 5.32 -4.73 -0.07
N THR A 98 5.40 -5.62 -1.06
CA THR A 98 5.84 -7.00 -0.87
C THR A 98 7.29 -7.14 -1.29
N VAL A 99 8.13 -7.45 -0.32
CA VAL A 99 9.53 -7.81 -0.48
C VAL A 99 9.59 -9.29 -0.87
N ASN A 100 10.01 -9.54 -2.12
CA ASN A 100 10.13 -10.88 -2.68
C ASN A 100 11.47 -11.55 -2.33
N SER A 101 12.49 -10.76 -2.03
CA SER A 101 13.83 -11.25 -1.68
C SER A 101 14.53 -10.33 -0.69
N GLY A 102 15.33 -10.93 0.19
CA GLY A 102 16.07 -10.22 1.23
C GLY A 102 15.57 -10.52 2.64
N THR A 103 16.28 -9.95 3.61
CA THR A 103 15.95 -10.05 5.03
C THR A 103 15.64 -8.66 5.55
N LEU A 104 14.47 -8.46 6.17
CA LEU A 104 14.19 -7.19 6.82
C LEU A 104 14.98 -7.12 8.13
N THR A 105 15.78 -6.08 8.26
CA THR A 105 16.66 -5.86 9.41
C THR A 105 16.17 -4.73 10.29
N GLY A 106 15.43 -3.78 9.72
CA GLY A 106 14.89 -2.68 10.47
C GLY A 106 13.73 -1.99 9.78
N ILE A 107 13.03 -1.16 10.55
CA ILE A 107 11.93 -0.33 10.10
C ILE A 107 12.08 1.08 10.69
N ARG A 108 11.72 2.09 9.93
CA ARG A 108 11.70 3.49 10.34
C ARG A 108 10.43 4.12 9.82
N ILE A 109 9.68 4.77 10.70
CA ILE A 109 8.52 5.57 10.32
C ILE A 109 8.98 7.03 10.38
N ASP A 110 8.80 7.75 9.27
CA ASP A 110 9.20 9.14 9.12
C ASP A 110 7.94 9.98 8.87
N SER A 111 7.87 11.18 9.46
CA SER A 111 6.69 12.05 9.37
C SER A 111 6.56 12.79 8.05
N ARG A 112 7.10 12.19 6.99
CA ARG A 112 7.06 12.70 5.63
C ARG A 112 5.88 12.06 4.92
N SER A 113 5.21 12.85 4.08
CA SER A 113 4.10 12.37 3.25
C SER A 113 4.55 11.70 1.95
N THR A 114 5.84 11.76 1.62
CA THR A 114 6.39 11.25 0.35
C THR A 114 7.68 10.46 0.52
N CYS A 115 7.75 9.40 -0.28
CA CYS A 115 8.96 8.74 -0.72
C CYS A 115 9.53 9.53 -1.91
#